data_AF-A7VU61-F1
#
_entry.id   AF-A7VU61-F1
#
_cell.length_a   1.000
_cell.length_b   1.000
_cell.length_c   1.000
_cell.angle_alpha   90.00
_cell.angle_beta   90.00
_cell.angle_gamma   90.00
#
_symmetry.space_group_name_H-M   'P 1'
#
loop_
_entity.id
_entity.type
_entity.pdbx_description
1 polymer ?
#
loop_
_entity_poly.entity_id
_entity_poly.type
_entity_poly.pdbx_seq_one_letter_code
_entity_poly.pdbx_strand_id
1 'polypeptide(L)'
;MKMILYVLADSVARRLREQGLKGRTIHISVRDNSLFSFTRQKTLLSYTNLTGEIAREALSLFREHYRWKRPVRSIGISVSDLAADTICSQTGLFCDEVKREKMERLDKALDRLKVRFGTFAVQPAVLLKDRKLSGFDPKNDHIIHPVGYF
;
A
#
# COMPACT_ATOMS: atom_id res chain seq x y z
N MET A 1 9.67 5.04 9.86
CA MET A 1 9.55 4.17 8.65
C MET A 1 8.21 3.49 8.48
N LYS A 2 7.71 2.73 9.48
CA LYS A 2 6.43 2.00 9.37
C LYS A 2 5.23 2.88 8.98
N MET A 3 5.14 4.11 9.49
CA MET A 3 4.04 5.04 9.18
C MET A 3 4.06 5.47 7.70
N ILE A 4 5.21 5.91 7.18
CA ILE A 4 5.39 6.32 5.77
C ILE A 4 5.00 5.18 4.83
N LEU A 5 5.50 3.97 5.07
CA LEU A 5 5.17 2.79 4.28
C LEU A 5 3.67 2.48 4.29
N TYR A 6 3.01 2.65 5.44
CA TYR A 6 1.58 2.45 5.54
C TYR A 6 0.80 3.50 4.73
N VAL A 7 1.18 4.77 4.79
CA VAL A 7 0.54 5.85 4.00
C VAL A 7 0.71 5.61 2.50
N LEU A 8 1.91 5.20 2.06
CA LEU A 8 2.15 4.83 0.66
C LEU A 8 1.34 3.60 0.24
N ALA A 9 1.28 2.58 1.09
CA ALA A 9 0.51 1.36 0.83
C ALA A 9 -1.00 1.66 0.74
N ASP A 10 -1.54 2.49 1.62
CA ASP A 10 -2.95 2.92 1.60
C ASP A 10 -3.29 3.66 0.30
N SER A 11 -2.37 4.51 -0.14
CA SER A 11 -2.49 5.27 -1.39
C SER A 11 -2.49 4.37 -2.62
N VAL A 12 -1.65 3.33 -2.66
CA VAL A 12 -1.63 2.34 -3.76
C VAL A 12 -2.87 1.45 -3.70
N ALA A 13 -3.23 0.96 -2.52
CA ALA A 13 -4.37 0.09 -2.31
C ALA A 13 -5.69 0.76 -2.71
N ARG A 14 -5.88 2.03 -2.33
CA ARG A 14 -7.04 2.83 -2.73
C ARG A 14 -7.12 3.02 -4.25
N ARG A 15 -5.99 3.29 -4.92
CA ARG A 15 -5.96 3.37 -6.40
C ARG A 15 -6.36 2.04 -7.05
N LEU A 16 -5.86 0.91 -6.54
CA LEU A 16 -6.28 -0.41 -7.04
C LEU A 16 -7.78 -0.63 -6.88
N ARG A 17 -8.33 -0.32 -5.70
CA ARG A 17 -9.78 -0.48 -5.42
C ARG A 17 -10.65 0.44 -6.28
N GLU A 18 -10.23 1.69 -6.50
CA GLU A 18 -10.95 2.63 -7.38
C GLU A 18 -10.97 2.16 -8.85
N GLN A 19 -9.94 1.44 -9.29
CA GLN A 19 -9.87 0.85 -10.63
C GLN A 19 -10.49 -0.55 -10.70
N GLY A 20 -11.05 -1.08 -9.60
CA GLY A 20 -11.59 -2.44 -9.57
C GLY A 20 -10.51 -3.52 -9.79
N LEU A 21 -9.28 -3.27 -9.33
CA LEU A 21 -8.13 -4.15 -9.50
C LEU A 21 -7.64 -4.71 -8.16
N LYS A 22 -7.01 -5.89 -8.24
CA LYS A 22 -6.15 -6.47 -7.22
C LYS A 22 -4.78 -6.74 -7.84
N GLY A 23 -3.73 -6.77 -7.02
CA GLY A 23 -2.39 -7.10 -7.49
C GLY A 23 -1.71 -8.13 -6.61
N ARG A 24 -0.71 -8.83 -7.14
CA ARG A 24 -0.07 -9.95 -6.44
C ARG A 24 1.39 -9.71 -6.12
N THR A 25 2.08 -8.89 -6.91
CA THR A 25 3.51 -8.61 -6.71
C THR A 25 3.72 -7.23 -6.13
N ILE A 26 4.31 -7.17 -4.94
CA ILE A 26 4.58 -5.93 -4.21
C ILE A 26 6.05 -5.57 -4.39
N HIS A 27 6.30 -4.32 -4.75
CA HIS A 27 7.63 -3.77 -4.96
C HIS A 27 7.90 -2.64 -3.97
N ILE A 28 9.15 -2.55 -3.53
CA ILE A 28 9.69 -1.37 -2.86
C ILE A 28 10.83 -0.79 -3.68
N SER A 29 10.93 0.53 -3.71
CA SER A 29 12.08 1.26 -4.24
C SER A 29 12.67 2.12 -3.14
N VAL A 30 13.97 2.04 -2.89
CA VAL A 30 14.64 2.80 -1.84
C VAL A 30 15.86 3.49 -2.44
N ARG A 31 16.03 4.77 -2.12
CA ARG A 31 17.21 5.57 -2.48
C ARG A 31 17.80 6.19 -1.22
N ASP A 32 19.12 6.19 -1.12
CA ASP A 32 19.85 6.84 -0.03
C ASP A 32 20.44 8.21 -0.42
N ASN A 33 21.09 8.87 0.53
CA ASN A 33 21.69 10.20 0.31
C ASN A 33 22.91 10.19 -0.62
N SER A 34 23.49 9.02 -0.93
CA SER A 34 24.54 8.89 -1.95
C SER A 34 24.00 8.57 -3.34
N LEU A 35 22.68 8.72 -3.53
CA LEU A 35 21.98 8.40 -4.78
C LEU A 35 21.98 6.91 -5.15
N PHE A 36 22.57 6.06 -4.30
CA PHE A 36 22.45 4.62 -4.47
C PHE A 36 20.97 4.23 -4.30
N SER A 37 20.47 3.47 -5.26
CA SER A 37 19.07 3.07 -5.33
C SER A 37 18.99 1.56 -5.50
N PHE A 38 18.02 0.93 -4.84
CA PHE A 38 17.70 -0.47 -5.08
C PHE A 38 16.19 -0.70 -5.05
N THR A 39 15.76 -1.75 -5.73
CA THR A 39 14.38 -2.23 -5.73
C THR A 39 14.32 -3.67 -5.25
N ARG A 40 13.25 -4.03 -4.57
CA ARG A 40 12.97 -5.43 -4.17
C ARG A 40 11.50 -5.71 -4.34
N GLN A 41 11.19 -6.95 -4.69
CA GLN A 41 9.82 -7.38 -4.93
C GLN A 41 9.54 -8.72 -4.27
N LYS A 42 8.27 -8.96 -3.98
CA LYS A 42 7.77 -10.27 -3.54
C LYS A 42 6.41 -10.51 -4.16
N THR A 43 6.26 -11.68 -4.77
CA THR A 43 4.97 -12.17 -5.30
C THR A 43 4.27 -12.96 -4.22
N LEU A 44 3.03 -12.56 -3.91
CA LEU A 44 2.18 -13.24 -2.95
C LEU A 44 1.50 -14.45 -3.57
N LEU A 45 0.96 -15.34 -2.74
CA LEU A 45 0.19 -16.48 -3.22
C LEU A 45 -1.16 -16.04 -3.80
N SER A 46 -1.78 -15.02 -3.19
CA SER A 46 -3.11 -14.52 -3.53
C SER A 46 -3.06 -13.06 -3.96
N TYR A 47 -3.96 -12.67 -4.86
CA TYR A 47 -4.16 -11.28 -5.24
C TYR A 47 -4.72 -10.46 -4.07
N THR A 48 -4.24 -9.24 -3.92
CA THR A 48 -4.64 -8.35 -2.83
C THR A 48 -4.77 -6.90 -3.29
N ASN A 49 -5.72 -6.21 -2.68
CA ASN A 49 -5.83 -4.77 -2.68
C ASN A 49 -6.00 -4.26 -1.24
N LEU A 50 -5.60 -5.05 -0.25
CA LEU A 50 -5.72 -4.70 1.17
C LEU A 50 -4.53 -3.85 1.62
N THR A 51 -4.82 -2.68 2.20
CA THR A 51 -3.79 -1.74 2.70
C THR A 51 -2.86 -2.44 3.69
N GLY A 52 -3.44 -3.24 4.60
CA GLY A 52 -2.70 -3.94 5.64
C GLY A 52 -1.76 -5.04 5.14
N GLU A 53 -2.11 -5.74 4.06
CA GLU A 53 -1.26 -6.76 3.45
C GLU A 53 -0.10 -6.10 2.71
N ILE A 54 -0.39 -5.09 1.88
CA ILE A 54 0.63 -4.36 1.12
C ILE A 54 1.64 -3.70 2.06
N ALA A 55 1.17 -3.02 3.11
CA ALA A 55 2.04 -2.36 4.08
C ALA A 55 2.94 -3.36 4.85
N ARG A 56 2.42 -4.54 5.18
CA ARG A 56 3.17 -5.58 5.91
C ARG A 56 4.30 -6.13 5.08
N GLU A 57 4.01 -6.49 3.82
CA GLU A 57 4.99 -7.09 2.92
C GLU A 57 6.05 -6.06 2.48
N ALA A 58 5.64 -4.82 2.20
CA ALA A 58 6.58 -3.74 1.92
C ALA A 58 7.54 -3.48 3.11
N LEU A 59 7.02 -3.50 4.34
CA LEU A 59 7.85 -3.38 5.54
C LEU A 59 8.79 -4.58 5.72
N SER A 60 8.34 -5.79 5.40
CA SER A 60 9.17 -6.99 5.46
C SER A 60 10.35 -6.88 4.48
N LEU A 61 10.06 -6.57 3.21
CA LEU A 61 11.06 -6.36 2.17
C LEU A 61 12.09 -5.30 2.59
N PHE A 62 11.61 -4.18 3.15
CA PHE A 62 12.49 -3.10 3.61
C PHE A 62 13.42 -3.56 4.73
N ARG A 63 12.88 -4.26 5.74
CA ARG A 63 13.66 -4.73 6.90
C ARG A 63 14.72 -5.76 6.54
N GLU A 64 14.42 -6.64 5.59
CA GLU A 64 15.35 -7.68 5.15
C GLU A 64 16.56 -7.09 4.40
N HIS A 65 16.33 -6.02 3.63
CA HIS A 65 17.32 -5.50 2.69
C HIS A 65 18.00 -4.20 3.13
N TYR A 66 17.41 -3.41 4.02
CA TYR A 66 17.98 -2.13 4.45
C TYR A 66 18.70 -2.23 5.80
N ARG A 67 20.03 -2.05 5.77
CA ARG A 67 20.90 -2.20 6.94
C ARG A 67 21.24 -0.89 7.66
N TRP A 68 20.50 0.20 7.42
CA TRP A 68 20.66 1.50 8.10
C TRP A 68 22.07 2.11 8.09
N LYS A 69 22.96 1.67 7.19
CA LYS A 69 24.31 2.24 7.04
C LYS A 69 24.30 3.69 6.58
N ARG A 70 23.25 4.10 5.88
CA ARG A 70 23.01 5.46 5.38
C ARG A 70 21.55 5.83 5.68
N PRO A 71 21.20 7.12 5.73
CA PRO A 71 19.82 7.57 5.80
C PRO A 71 19.09 7.35 4.47
N VAL A 72 17.78 7.08 4.56
CA VAL A 72 16.90 6.95 3.39
C VAL A 72 16.53 8.36 2.90
N ARG A 73 16.75 8.62 1.61
CA ARG A 73 16.35 9.85 0.92
C ARG A 73 14.94 9.78 0.37
N SER A 74 14.57 8.63 -0.22
CA SER A 74 13.21 8.41 -0.74
C SER A 74 12.85 6.93 -0.70
N ILE A 75 11.56 6.66 -0.57
CA ILE A 75 10.98 5.32 -0.66
C ILE A 75 9.68 5.34 -1.48
N GLY A 76 9.48 4.32 -2.30
CA GLY A 76 8.24 4.08 -3.04
C GLY A 76 7.71 2.67 -2.81
N ILE A 77 6.40 2.52 -3.01
CA ILE A 77 5.71 1.23 -3.09
C ILE A 77 4.98 1.19 -4.42
N SER A 78 5.08 0.08 -5.13
CA SER A 78 4.24 -0.20 -6.30
C SER A 78 3.74 -1.64 -6.26
N VAL A 79 2.64 -1.89 -6.96
CA VAL A 79 2.04 -3.21 -7.09
C VAL A 79 1.91 -3.53 -8.58
N SER A 80 2.29 -4.75 -8.95
CA SER A 80 2.17 -5.28 -10.31
C SER A 80 1.50 -6.65 -10.28
N ASP A 81 1.40 -7.29 -11.45
CA ASP A 81 0.67 -8.55 -11.62
C ASP A 81 -0.79 -8.34 -11.22
N LEU A 82 -1.49 -7.56 -12.04
CA LEU A 82 -2.82 -7.02 -11.76
C LEU A 82 -3.89 -7.91 -12.38
N ALA A 83 -4.98 -8.09 -11.64
CA ALA A 83 -6.18 -8.78 -12.09
C ALA A 83 -7.42 -7.98 -11.66
N ALA A 84 -8.55 -8.25 -12.30
CA ALA A 84 -9.83 -7.69 -11.87
C ALA A 84 -10.15 -8.13 -10.43
N ASP A 85 -10.78 -7.26 -9.64
CA ASP A 85 -11.21 -7.55 -8.25
C ASP A 85 -12.23 -8.71 -8.19
N THR A 86 -12.86 -9.03 -9.33
CA THR A 86 -13.78 -10.16 -9.52
C THR A 86 -13.08 -11.51 -9.65
N ILE A 87 -11.74 -11.56 -9.65
CA ILE A 87 -10.99 -12.82 -9.73
C ILE A 87 -11.34 -13.74 -8.57
N CYS A 88 -11.63 -15.00 -8.88
CA CYS A 88 -11.86 -16.03 -7.87
C CYS A 88 -10.60 -16.18 -7.01
N SER A 89 -10.72 -15.88 -5.72
CA SER A 89 -9.65 -16.14 -4.77
C SER A 89 -9.75 -17.57 -4.29
N GLN A 90 -8.68 -18.35 -4.43
CA GLN A 90 -8.64 -19.72 -3.92
C GLN A 90 -8.63 -19.69 -2.39
N THR A 91 -9.68 -20.23 -1.78
CA THR A 91 -9.75 -20.38 -0.32
C THR A 91 -8.79 -21.48 0.13
N GLY A 92 -7.91 -21.16 1.08
CA GLY A 92 -7.01 -22.13 1.70
C GLY A 92 -7.61 -22.70 2.97
N LEU A 93 -7.36 -23.99 3.25
CA LEU A 93 -7.83 -24.65 4.48
C LEU A 93 -7.29 -24.02 5.78
N PHE A 94 -6.16 -23.32 5.69
CA PHE A 94 -5.49 -22.63 6.80
C PHE A 94 -5.59 -21.10 6.72
N CYS A 95 -6.39 -20.58 5.79
CA CYS A 95 -6.59 -19.14 5.64
C CYS A 95 -7.83 -18.70 6.44
N ASP A 96 -7.67 -17.67 7.27
CA ASP A 96 -8.78 -17.03 7.99
C ASP A 96 -9.55 -16.10 7.05
N GLU A 97 -10.39 -16.70 6.20
CA GLU A 97 -11.15 -16.00 5.17
C GLU A 97 -12.13 -14.99 5.77
N VAL A 98 -12.77 -15.35 6.90
CA VAL A 98 -13.69 -14.46 7.62
C VAL A 98 -12.98 -13.18 8.04
N LYS A 99 -11.74 -13.29 8.50
CA LYS A 99 -10.94 -12.11 8.84
C LYS A 99 -10.56 -11.32 7.59
N ARG A 100 -10.18 -11.98 6.49
CA ARG A 100 -9.85 -11.31 5.22
C ARG A 100 -11.04 -10.51 4.68
N GLU A 101 -12.23 -11.10 4.65
CA GLU A 101 -13.47 -10.44 4.23
C GLU A 101 -13.80 -9.23 5.12
N LYS A 102 -13.66 -9.36 6.45
CA LYS A 102 -13.81 -8.23 7.38
C LYS A 102 -12.85 -7.08 7.07
N MET A 103 -11.60 -7.40 6.73
CA MET A 103 -10.60 -6.40 6.34
C MET A 103 -10.95 -5.73 5.01
N GLU A 104 -11.45 -6.48 4.02
CA GLU A 104 -11.92 -5.90 2.74
C GLU A 104 -13.09 -4.94 2.95
N ARG A 105 -14.07 -5.33 3.78
CA ARG A 105 -15.20 -4.47 4.12
C ARG A 105 -14.77 -3.22 4.86
N LEU A 106 -13.80 -3.34 5.76
CA LEU A 106 -13.23 -2.21 6.50
C LEU A 106 -12.54 -1.22 5.54
N ASP A 107 -11.64 -1.69 4.67
CA ASP A 107 -10.94 -0.82 3.72
C ASP A 107 -11.92 -0.12 2.77
N LYS A 108 -12.93 -0.84 2.26
CA LYS A 108 -14.00 -0.26 1.42
C LYS A 108 -14.81 0.81 2.18
N ALA A 109 -15.10 0.60 3.46
CA ALA A 109 -15.81 1.59 4.28
C ALA A 109 -14.95 2.84 4.55
N LEU A 110 -13.66 2.65 4.85
CA LEU A 110 -12.71 3.75 5.03
C LEU A 110 -12.57 4.60 3.77
N ASP A 111 -12.48 3.96 2.59
CA ASP A 111 -12.40 4.68 1.32
C ASP A 111 -13.65 5.52 1.09
N ARG A 112 -14.85 4.99 1.34
CA ARG A 112 -16.12 5.74 1.23
C ARG A 112 -16.13 6.97 2.14
N LEU A 113 -15.66 6.83 3.38
CA LEU A 113 -15.56 7.95 4.32
C LEU A 113 -14.56 8.99 3.83
N LYS A 114 -13.39 8.56 3.35
CA LYS A 114 -12.35 9.46 2.82
C LYS A 114 -12.78 10.21 1.56
N VAL A 115 -13.56 9.58 0.68
CA VAL A 115 -14.13 10.24 -0.51
C VAL A 115 -15.12 11.32 -0.10
N ARG A 116 -15.98 11.06 0.91
CA ARG A 116 -17.03 12.00 1.32
C ARG A 116 -16.55 13.13 2.23
N PHE A 117 -15.64 12.83 3.16
CA PHE A 117 -15.24 13.75 4.24
C PHE A 117 -13.77 14.20 4.16
N GLY A 118 -13.02 13.70 3.18
CA GLY A 118 -11.60 14.01 2.99
C GLY A 118 -10.66 12.96 3.58
N THR A 119 -9.42 12.93 3.07
CA THR A 119 -8.42 11.89 3.38
C THR A 119 -8.08 11.77 4.87
N PHE A 120 -8.13 12.87 5.61
CA PHE A 120 -7.80 12.92 7.04
C PHE A 120 -9.00 12.71 7.97
N ALA A 121 -10.21 12.49 7.44
CA ALA A 121 -11.41 12.32 8.25
C ALA A 121 -11.37 11.06 9.14
N VAL A 122 -10.83 9.96 8.60
CA VAL A 122 -10.60 8.71 9.35
C VAL A 122 -9.24 8.15 9.00
N GLN A 123 -8.41 7.92 10.03
CA GLN A 123 -7.07 7.39 9.88
C GLN A 123 -6.75 6.40 11.00
N PRO A 124 -5.90 5.39 10.74
CA PRO A 124 -5.39 4.52 11.79
C PRO A 124 -4.70 5.32 12.88
N ALA A 125 -5.01 5.02 14.15
CA ALA A 125 -4.47 5.74 15.31
C ALA A 125 -2.93 5.81 15.34
N VAL A 126 -2.25 4.80 14.77
CA VAL A 126 -0.78 4.78 14.67
C VAL A 126 -0.23 5.95 13.85
N LEU A 127 -0.99 6.49 12.88
CA LEU A 127 -0.58 7.62 12.06
C LEU A 127 -0.65 8.95 12.83
N LEU A 128 -1.39 9.02 13.94
CA LEU A 128 -1.50 10.23 14.76
C LEU A 128 -0.26 10.49 15.63
N LYS A 129 0.64 9.50 15.78
CA LYS A 129 1.84 9.62 16.62
C LYS A 129 2.84 10.64 16.08
N ASP A 130 2.96 10.76 14.77
CA ASP A 130 3.90 11.68 14.13
C ASP A 130 3.32 12.22 12.83
N ARG A 131 2.66 13.38 12.92
CA ARG A 131 2.02 14.04 11.79
C ARG A 131 3.01 14.51 10.73
N LYS A 132 4.29 14.74 11.07
CA LYS A 132 5.29 15.14 10.05
C LYS A 132 5.55 13.99 9.07
N LEU A 133 5.45 12.75 9.53
CA LEU A 133 5.70 11.55 8.73
C LEU A 133 4.44 10.89 8.16
N SER A 134 3.24 11.37 8.51
CA SER A 134 1.96 10.77 8.10
C SER A 134 0.95 11.78 7.53
N GLY A 135 1.17 13.08 7.70
CA GLY A 135 0.23 14.15 7.34
C GLY A 135 0.24 14.56 5.87
N PHE A 136 0.69 13.69 4.97
CA PHE A 136 0.69 13.93 3.53
C PHE A 136 -0.27 12.96 2.83
N ASP A 137 -0.78 13.34 1.66
CA ASP A 137 -1.74 12.55 0.90
C ASP A 137 -1.14 12.15 -0.45
N PRO A 138 -0.35 11.05 -0.50
CA PRO A 138 0.29 10.66 -1.74
C PRO A 138 -0.70 10.23 -2.83
N LYS A 139 -2.01 10.11 -2.55
CA LYS A 139 -2.99 9.86 -3.59
C LYS A 139 -3.25 11.13 -4.40
N ASN A 140 -3.50 12.23 -3.71
CA ASN A 140 -3.86 13.50 -4.32
C ASN A 140 -2.62 14.36 -4.66
N ASP A 141 -1.55 14.25 -3.86
CA ASP A 141 -0.32 15.05 -4.02
C ASP A 141 0.57 14.52 -5.17
N HIS A 142 0.46 13.23 -5.51
CA HIS A 142 1.24 12.62 -6.59
C HIS A 142 0.32 12.15 -7.73
N ILE A 143 0.26 12.95 -8.78
CA ILE A 143 -0.37 12.59 -10.05
C ILE A 143 0.52 11.59 -10.77
N ILE A 144 -0.01 10.39 -11.01
CA ILE A 144 0.67 9.36 -11.80
C ILE A 144 0.24 9.55 -13.26
N HIS A 145 1.20 9.90 -14.12
CA HIS A 145 0.97 10.04 -15.57
C HIS A 145 1.25 8.73 -16.31
N PRO A 146 0.55 8.46 -17.44
CA PRO A 146 -0.49 9.29 -18.05
C PRO A 146 -1.84 9.17 -17.34
N VAL A 147 -2.55 10.30 -17.21
CA VAL A 147 -3.96 10.29 -16.83
C VAL A 147 -4.72 9.70 -18.03
N GLY A 148 -5.38 8.56 -17.85
CA GLY A 148 -6.19 7.97 -18.92
C GLY A 148 -7.30 8.95 -19.30
N TYR A 149 -7.23 9.51 -20.51
CA TYR A 149 -8.34 10.23 -21.13
C TYR A 149 -9.28 9.18 -21.73
N PHE A 150 -10.13 8.59 -20.90
CA PHE A 150 -11.25 7.75 -21.34
C PHE A 150 -12.54 8.35 -20.82
#